data_AF-N6TQT7-F1
#
_entry.id   AF-N6TQT7-F1
#
_cell.length_a   1.000
_cell.length_b   1.000
_cell.length_c   1.000
_cell.angle_alpha   90.00
_cell.angle_beta   90.00
_cell.angle_gamma   90.00
#
_symmetry.space_group_name_H-M   'P 1'
#
loop_
_entity.id
_entity.type
_entity.pdbx_description
1 polymer ?
#
loop_
_entity_poly.entity_id
_entity_poly.type
_entity_poly.pdbx_seq_one_letter_code
_entity_poly.pdbx_strand_id
1 'polypeptide(L)'
;MYSHYNLTSNIGYRDGKVPRKFFQEDGFYSTSNSLDNLYQRDNERRTINQLLNLDSNSDAGHLTAKGDFVYAFQQLATFHYVNSAPQWASFNGGNWNELEISVRDLADSTSSNLEVYTGVYGTTTLRNANNFQKTPLFLHTINGNNLMPVPQLFWKIIYNRQNVICRDVSDRITWFNNKMKRQKHNTELGYIYACSVANFCGRTTHCPLLNVKNVLL
;
A
#
# COMPACT_ATOMS: atom_id res chain seq x y z
N MET A 1 7.78 7.49 -5.83
CA MET A 1 7.10 7.92 -4.59
C MET A 1 6.41 6.72 -3.99
N TYR A 2 6.40 6.58 -2.67
CA TYR A 2 5.66 5.54 -1.96
C TYR A 2 5.21 6.05 -0.58
N SER A 3 4.20 5.40 -0.01
CA SER A 3 3.78 5.55 1.38
C SER A 3 3.99 4.24 2.14
N HIS A 4 4.09 4.34 3.47
CA HIS A 4 4.23 3.21 4.38
C HIS A 4 3.37 3.43 5.62
N TYR A 5 2.67 2.40 6.06
CA TYR A 5 1.84 2.42 7.26
C TYR A 5 1.64 1.03 7.85
N ASN A 6 1.27 0.98 9.13
CA ASN A 6 0.86 -0.24 9.81
C ASN A 6 -0.66 -0.38 9.71
N LEU A 7 -1.10 -1.46 9.09
CA LEU A 7 -2.47 -1.91 9.09
C LEU A 7 -2.70 -2.84 10.29
N THR A 8 -3.62 -2.46 11.18
CA THR A 8 -3.89 -3.24 12.39
C THR A 8 -4.84 -4.41 12.11
N SER A 9 -4.67 -5.50 12.86
CA SER A 9 -5.60 -6.63 12.90
C SER A 9 -7.03 -6.24 13.29
N ASN A 10 -7.22 -5.12 13.98
CA ASN A 10 -8.54 -4.67 14.43
C ASN A 10 -9.27 -3.85 13.36
N ILE A 11 -8.82 -3.90 12.10
CA ILE A 11 -9.36 -3.06 11.03
C ILE A 11 -10.84 -3.33 10.74
N GLY A 12 -11.37 -4.51 11.07
CA GLY A 12 -12.81 -4.80 11.00
C GLY A 12 -13.68 -3.85 11.85
N TYR A 13 -13.12 -3.24 12.89
CA TYR A 13 -13.81 -2.27 13.78
C TYR A 13 -13.64 -0.81 13.35
N ARG A 14 -13.11 -0.54 12.16
CA ARG A 14 -12.91 0.83 11.68
C ARG A 14 -14.21 1.63 11.62
N ASP A 15 -14.11 2.94 11.83
CA ASP A 15 -15.24 3.82 11.60
C ASP A 15 -15.50 3.98 10.09
N GLY A 16 -16.57 3.35 9.60
CA GLY A 16 -16.99 3.44 8.20
C GLY A 16 -17.72 4.73 7.83
N LYS A 17 -18.09 5.58 8.81
CA LYS A 17 -18.95 6.75 8.62
C LYS A 17 -18.20 8.08 8.64
N VAL A 18 -16.89 8.07 8.81
CA VAL A 18 -16.08 9.30 8.76
C VAL A 18 -16.23 9.97 7.39
N PRO A 19 -16.69 11.24 7.33
CA PRO A 19 -16.89 11.93 6.05
C PRO A 19 -15.55 12.15 5.34
N ARG A 20 -15.56 12.06 4.01
CA ARG A 20 -14.40 12.41 3.19
C ARG A 20 -14.21 13.94 3.23
N LYS A 21 -12.96 14.39 3.22
CA LYS A 21 -12.61 15.81 3.05
C LYS A 21 -12.08 16.05 1.63
N PHE A 22 -12.00 17.31 1.25
CA PHE A 22 -11.20 17.71 0.10
C PHE A 22 -9.71 17.48 0.42
N PHE A 23 -8.93 17.21 -0.63
CA PHE A 23 -7.49 17.06 -0.48
C PHE A 23 -6.84 18.39 -0.09
N GLN A 24 -5.75 18.32 0.65
CA GLN A 24 -5.00 19.48 1.11
C GLN A 24 -3.61 19.53 0.48
N GLU A 25 -3.16 20.75 0.19
CA GLU A 25 -1.82 21.02 -0.32
C GLU A 25 -0.87 21.32 0.84
N ASP A 26 0.28 20.66 0.85
CA ASP A 26 1.30 20.82 1.90
C ASP A 26 2.61 21.43 1.36
N GLY A 27 2.56 22.08 0.20
CA GLY A 27 3.73 22.70 -0.45
C GLY A 27 4.73 21.72 -1.08
N PHE A 28 4.45 20.41 -1.06
CA PHE A 28 5.31 19.39 -1.68
C PHE A 28 5.37 19.52 -3.20
N TYR A 29 4.25 19.81 -3.85
CA TYR A 29 4.20 20.09 -5.28
C TYR A 29 4.28 21.60 -5.50
N SER A 30 5.35 22.06 -6.14
CA SER A 30 5.51 23.47 -6.50
C SER A 30 4.81 23.74 -7.83
N THR A 31 3.56 24.20 -7.78
CA THR A 31 2.73 24.50 -8.95
C THR A 31 2.18 25.93 -8.88
N SER A 32 2.01 26.58 -10.04
CA SER A 32 1.40 27.92 -10.11
C SER A 32 -0.13 27.89 -10.03
N ASN A 33 -0.74 26.72 -10.22
CA ASN A 33 -2.17 26.45 -10.06
C ASN A 33 -2.38 25.52 -8.86
N SER A 34 -3.52 25.63 -8.17
CA SER A 34 -3.88 24.69 -7.12
C SER A 34 -4.05 23.27 -7.67
N LEU A 35 -3.64 22.27 -6.89
CA LEU A 35 -3.80 20.86 -7.18
C LEU A 35 -5.27 20.45 -7.27
N ASP A 36 -6.16 21.07 -6.49
CA ASP A 36 -7.61 20.92 -6.65
C ASP A 36 -8.06 21.24 -8.08
N ASN A 37 -7.49 22.30 -8.67
CA ASN A 37 -7.77 22.68 -10.05
C ASN A 37 -7.14 21.67 -11.02
N LEU A 38 -5.91 21.19 -10.75
CA LEU A 38 -5.26 20.19 -11.61
C LEU A 38 -6.03 18.87 -11.68
N TYR A 39 -6.56 18.40 -10.54
CA TYR A 39 -7.35 17.17 -10.44
C TYR A 39 -8.84 17.36 -10.78
N GLN A 40 -9.26 18.58 -11.13
CA GLN A 40 -10.63 18.80 -11.59
C GLN A 40 -10.82 18.08 -12.93
N ARG A 41 -11.85 17.23 -13.02
CA ARG A 41 -12.12 16.35 -14.17
C ARG A 41 -12.04 17.05 -15.53
N ASP A 42 -12.55 18.27 -15.64
CA ASP A 42 -12.54 19.02 -16.89
C ASP A 42 -11.13 19.47 -17.31
N ASN A 43 -10.21 19.67 -16.36
CA ASN A 43 -8.81 20.02 -16.62
C ASN A 43 -7.98 18.79 -16.97
N GLU A 44 -8.19 17.69 -16.25
CA GLU A 44 -7.54 16.42 -16.55
C GLU A 44 -7.92 15.96 -17.95
N ARG A 45 -9.23 15.97 -18.27
CA ARG A 45 -9.73 15.66 -19.61
C ARG A 45 -9.15 16.57 -20.66
N ARG A 46 -9.10 17.89 -20.42
CA ARG A 46 -8.52 18.83 -21.38
C ARG A 46 -7.07 18.50 -21.69
N THR A 47 -6.26 18.24 -20.66
CA THR A 47 -4.83 17.94 -20.84
C THR A 47 -4.63 16.59 -21.52
N ILE A 48 -5.29 15.53 -21.04
CA ILE A 48 -5.17 14.19 -21.63
C ILE A 48 -5.74 14.16 -23.06
N ASN A 49 -6.83 14.88 -23.34
CA ASN A 49 -7.36 15.03 -24.70
C ASN A 49 -6.42 15.82 -25.61
N GLN A 50 -5.74 16.86 -25.12
CA GLN A 50 -4.71 17.54 -25.91
C GLN A 50 -3.54 16.61 -26.22
N LEU A 51 -3.15 15.76 -25.28
CA LEU A 51 -2.03 14.83 -25.43
C LEU A 51 -2.36 13.63 -26.32
N LEU A 52 -3.59 13.11 -26.27
CA LEU A 52 -3.95 11.82 -26.88
C LEU A 52 -5.24 11.83 -27.71
N ASN A 53 -6.11 12.82 -27.52
CA ASN A 53 -7.48 12.87 -28.05
C ASN A 53 -8.36 11.68 -27.60
N LEU A 54 -8.36 11.35 -26.29
CA LEU A 54 -9.06 10.21 -25.70
C LEU A 54 -9.97 10.60 -24.54
N ASP A 55 -11.25 10.23 -24.60
CA ASP A 55 -12.19 10.40 -23.49
C ASP A 55 -11.84 9.48 -22.31
N SER A 56 -11.11 10.02 -21.32
CA SER A 56 -10.62 9.26 -20.17
C SER A 56 -10.64 10.11 -18.91
N ASN A 57 -10.86 9.44 -17.77
CA ASN A 57 -11.01 10.07 -16.46
C ASN A 57 -9.97 9.54 -15.48
N SER A 58 -9.34 10.45 -14.74
CA SER A 58 -8.51 10.15 -13.58
C SER A 58 -9.17 10.69 -12.30
N ASP A 59 -8.68 10.21 -11.17
CA ASP A 59 -8.96 10.74 -9.84
C ASP A 59 -7.62 10.88 -9.07
N ALA A 60 -7.64 11.62 -7.96
CA ALA A 60 -6.58 11.58 -6.95
C ALA A 60 -6.62 10.23 -6.20
N GLY A 61 -5.84 9.27 -6.69
CA GLY A 61 -5.71 7.94 -6.10
C GLY A 61 -4.86 7.98 -4.83
N HIS A 62 -5.38 7.46 -3.73
CA HIS A 62 -4.64 7.40 -2.46
C HIS A 62 -3.49 6.38 -2.53
N LEU A 63 -2.32 6.71 -1.98
CA LEU A 63 -1.27 5.71 -1.72
C LEU A 63 -1.55 4.98 -0.40
N THR A 64 -1.87 5.72 0.66
CA THR A 64 -2.45 5.17 1.89
C THR A 64 -3.94 5.45 1.90
N ALA A 65 -4.75 4.40 1.82
CA ALA A 65 -6.20 4.53 1.75
C ALA A 65 -6.79 5.00 3.08
N LYS A 66 -7.78 5.91 3.02
CA LYS A 66 -8.64 6.27 4.17
C LYS A 66 -9.12 5.02 4.92
N GLY A 67 -9.51 4.00 4.16
CA GLY A 67 -10.10 2.79 4.68
C GLY A 67 -9.18 1.93 5.55
N ASP A 68 -7.87 2.18 5.53
CA ASP A 68 -6.85 1.38 6.21
C ASP A 68 -6.57 1.83 7.65
N PHE A 69 -7.34 2.79 8.15
CA PHE A 69 -7.24 3.25 9.53
C PHE A 69 -8.54 3.12 10.31
N VAL A 70 -8.41 2.74 11.58
CA VAL A 70 -9.53 2.56 12.50
C VAL A 70 -10.12 3.91 12.91
N TYR A 71 -9.25 4.87 13.26
CA TYR A 71 -9.68 6.13 13.87
C TYR A 71 -9.88 7.26 12.85
N ALA A 72 -10.91 8.07 13.07
CA ALA A 72 -11.28 9.17 12.19
C ALA A 72 -10.13 10.15 11.90
N PHE A 73 -9.31 10.50 12.89
CA PHE A 73 -8.20 11.44 12.66
C PHE A 73 -7.16 10.89 11.68
N GLN A 74 -6.85 9.59 11.73
CA GLN A 74 -5.94 8.95 10.79
C GLN A 74 -6.56 8.84 9.39
N GLN A 75 -7.85 8.50 9.33
CA GLN A 75 -8.60 8.47 8.07
C GLN A 75 -8.62 9.85 7.39
N LEU A 76 -8.74 10.93 8.16
CA LEU A 76 -8.73 12.29 7.64
C LEU A 76 -7.34 12.74 7.22
N ALA A 77 -6.29 12.26 7.88
CA ALA A 77 -4.90 12.54 7.53
C ALA A 77 -4.46 11.89 6.19
N THR A 78 -5.30 11.07 5.55
CA THR A 78 -4.98 10.52 4.22
C THR A 78 -5.28 11.49 3.08
N PHE A 79 -6.03 12.57 3.33
CA PHE A 79 -6.49 13.55 2.34
C PHE A 79 -5.49 14.66 2.10
N HIS A 80 -4.22 14.29 1.92
CA HIS A 80 -3.14 15.22 1.57
C HIS A 80 -2.59 14.83 0.20
N TYR A 81 -2.33 15.81 -0.67
CA TYR A 81 -1.90 15.51 -2.05
C TYR A 81 -0.57 14.75 -2.11
N VAL A 82 0.29 14.91 -1.10
CA VAL A 82 1.52 14.12 -0.96
C VAL A 82 1.25 12.61 -0.82
N ASN A 83 0.06 12.23 -0.36
CA ASN A 83 -0.42 10.85 -0.26
C ASN A 83 -1.25 10.43 -1.51
N SER A 84 -1.08 11.11 -2.65
CA SER A 84 -1.84 10.80 -3.85
C SER A 84 -0.97 10.71 -5.09
N ALA A 85 -1.48 9.96 -6.07
CA ALA A 85 -0.97 9.96 -7.42
C ALA A 85 -2.15 9.90 -8.41
N PRO A 86 -1.99 10.42 -9.64
CA PRO A 86 -3.02 10.30 -10.67
C PRO A 86 -3.37 8.83 -10.91
N GLN A 87 -4.64 8.48 -10.84
CA GLN A 87 -5.09 7.09 -11.02
C GLN A 87 -6.32 7.07 -11.91
N TRP A 88 -6.39 6.14 -12.87
CA TRP A 88 -7.59 5.99 -13.70
C TRP A 88 -8.80 5.71 -12.82
N ALA A 89 -9.90 6.44 -13.01
CA ALA A 89 -11.08 6.33 -12.14
C ALA A 89 -11.64 4.89 -12.08
N SER A 90 -11.61 4.18 -13.23
CA SER A 90 -12.01 2.78 -13.34
C SER A 90 -11.10 1.82 -12.57
N PHE A 91 -9.82 2.14 -12.43
CA PHE A 91 -8.86 1.35 -11.66
C PHE A 91 -8.96 1.67 -10.16
N ASN A 92 -9.01 2.95 -9.80
CA ASN A 92 -9.15 3.46 -8.42
C ASN A 92 -10.44 2.93 -7.76
N GLY A 93 -11.59 3.13 -8.40
CA GLY A 93 -12.89 2.66 -7.90
C GLY A 93 -13.19 1.18 -8.15
N GLY A 94 -12.34 0.50 -8.93
CA GLY A 94 -12.49 -0.91 -9.28
C GLY A 94 -11.46 -1.79 -8.58
N ASN A 95 -10.62 -2.46 -9.37
CA ASN A 95 -9.68 -3.48 -8.89
C ASN A 95 -8.76 -3.00 -7.76
N TRP A 96 -8.36 -1.73 -7.74
CA TRP A 96 -7.50 -1.21 -6.68
C TRP A 96 -8.25 -1.15 -5.34
N ASN A 97 -9.48 -0.63 -5.33
CA ASN A 97 -10.33 -0.64 -4.14
C ASN A 97 -10.60 -2.08 -3.63
N GLU A 98 -10.85 -3.04 -4.53
CA GLU A 98 -11.03 -4.44 -4.16
C GLU A 98 -9.77 -5.07 -3.54
N LEU A 99 -8.58 -4.76 -4.08
CA LEU A 99 -7.32 -5.17 -3.46
C LEU A 99 -7.17 -4.59 -2.06
N GLU A 100 -7.46 -3.30 -1.89
CA GLU A 100 -7.41 -2.66 -0.57
C GLU A 100 -8.41 -3.29 0.43
N ILE A 101 -9.63 -3.65 -0.02
CA ILE A 101 -10.60 -4.38 0.81
C ILE A 101 -10.02 -5.73 1.21
N SER A 102 -9.51 -6.49 0.25
CA SER A 102 -8.95 -7.83 0.48
C SER A 102 -7.79 -7.83 1.48
N VAL A 103 -6.93 -6.81 1.46
CA VAL A 103 -5.82 -6.68 2.43
C VAL A 103 -6.33 -6.38 3.84
N ARG A 104 -7.41 -5.61 3.98
CA ARG A 104 -8.05 -5.37 5.28
C ARG A 104 -8.70 -6.64 5.82
N ASP A 105 -9.43 -7.36 4.97
CA ASP A 105 -10.06 -8.63 5.34
C ASP A 105 -9.02 -9.68 5.74
N LEU A 106 -7.86 -9.70 5.07
CA LEU A 106 -6.72 -10.54 5.45
C LEU A 106 -6.23 -10.20 6.87
N ALA A 107 -5.98 -8.93 7.16
CA ALA A 107 -5.49 -8.49 8.48
C ALA A 107 -6.48 -8.86 9.60
N ASP A 108 -7.77 -8.64 9.37
CA ASP A 108 -8.85 -8.93 10.32
C ASP A 108 -9.01 -10.45 10.55
N SER A 109 -9.21 -11.22 9.48
CA SER A 109 -9.45 -12.67 9.56
C SER A 109 -8.28 -13.46 10.11
N THR A 110 -7.05 -13.00 9.90
CA THR A 110 -5.84 -13.64 10.44
C THR A 110 -5.38 -13.05 11.76
N SER A 111 -6.11 -12.06 12.29
CA SER A 111 -5.74 -11.31 13.50
C SER A 111 -4.27 -10.84 13.48
N SER A 112 -3.80 -10.41 12.30
CA SER A 112 -2.40 -10.07 12.05
C SER A 112 -2.23 -8.59 11.74
N ASN A 113 -1.24 -7.96 12.36
CA ASN A 113 -0.82 -6.61 11.97
C ASN A 113 0.08 -6.73 10.74
N LEU A 114 -0.18 -5.90 9.72
CA LEU A 114 0.55 -5.90 8.46
C LEU A 114 1.27 -4.56 8.29
N GLU A 115 2.52 -4.59 7.86
CA GLU A 115 3.20 -3.44 7.27
C GLU A 115 2.81 -3.37 5.79
N VAL A 116 2.31 -2.21 5.36
CA VAL A 116 1.86 -2.01 3.99
C VAL A 116 2.62 -0.87 3.36
N TYR A 117 3.21 -1.15 2.22
CA TYR A 117 3.88 -0.15 1.38
C TYR A 117 3.10 -0.04 0.08
N THR A 118 2.79 1.18 -0.33
CA THR A 118 2.10 1.43 -1.61
C THR A 118 2.88 2.46 -2.38
N GLY A 119 3.10 2.22 -3.66
CA GLY A 119 3.83 3.17 -4.48
C GLY A 119 3.52 3.08 -5.95
N VAL A 120 4.20 3.95 -6.68
CA VAL A 120 4.04 4.15 -8.11
C VAL A 120 5.36 3.93 -8.84
N TYR A 121 5.28 3.49 -10.08
CA TYR A 121 6.44 3.27 -10.95
C TYR A 121 6.19 3.78 -12.36
N GLY A 122 7.21 4.42 -12.94
CA GLY A 122 7.21 4.90 -14.32
C GLY A 122 6.19 5.99 -14.62
N THR A 123 6.06 6.32 -15.89
CA THR A 123 5.04 7.24 -16.42
C THR A 123 4.32 6.56 -17.57
N THR A 124 2.99 6.51 -17.50
CA THR A 124 2.16 5.93 -18.56
C THR A 124 2.48 6.63 -19.87
N THR A 125 2.66 5.83 -20.92
CA THR A 125 2.94 6.31 -22.26
C THR A 125 1.92 5.69 -23.21
N LEU A 126 1.14 6.54 -23.89
CA LEU A 126 0.14 6.11 -24.87
C LEU A 126 0.49 6.70 -26.24
N ARG A 127 0.01 6.07 -27.31
CA ARG A 127 0.18 6.61 -28.67
C ARG A 127 -0.79 7.76 -28.87
N ASN A 128 -0.27 8.92 -29.28
CA ASN A 128 -1.11 10.05 -29.66
C ASN A 128 -1.91 9.67 -30.93
N ALA A 129 -3.21 9.93 -30.93
CA ALA A 129 -4.10 9.51 -32.01
C ALA A 129 -3.80 10.16 -33.37
N ASN A 130 -3.16 11.33 -33.38
CA ASN A 130 -2.89 12.09 -34.61
C ASN A 130 -1.57 11.68 -35.28
N ASN A 131 -0.52 11.39 -34.50
CA ASN A 131 0.82 11.11 -35.03
C ASN A 131 1.38 9.72 -34.69
N PHE A 132 0.61 8.91 -33.94
CA PHE A 132 0.97 7.57 -33.47
C PHE A 132 2.25 7.46 -32.63
N GLN A 133 2.85 8.60 -32.25
CA GLN A 133 4.02 8.65 -31.39
C GLN A 133 3.66 8.39 -29.94
N LYS A 134 4.56 7.69 -29.25
CA LYS A 134 4.46 7.42 -27.81
C LYS A 134 4.64 8.72 -27.03
N THR A 135 3.59 9.14 -26.34
CA THR A 135 3.54 10.38 -25.56
C THR A 135 3.36 10.05 -24.07
N PRO A 136 4.27 10.48 -23.19
CA PRO A 136 4.13 10.32 -21.74
C PRO A 136 3.00 11.19 -21.21
N LEU A 137 2.26 10.69 -20.22
CA LEU A 137 1.09 11.35 -19.67
C LEU A 137 1.36 12.04 -18.34
N PHE A 138 0.85 13.25 -18.25
CA PHE A 138 0.90 14.12 -17.09
C PHE A 138 -0.47 14.74 -16.92
N LEU A 139 -0.90 14.97 -15.67
CA LEU A 139 -2.18 15.64 -15.44
C LEU A 139 -2.18 17.08 -15.94
N HIS A 140 -1.02 17.73 -15.92
CA HIS A 140 -0.89 19.09 -16.41
C HIS A 140 0.48 19.34 -17.05
N THR A 141 0.50 20.14 -18.11
CA THR A 141 1.72 20.67 -18.72
C THR A 141 1.63 22.21 -18.76
N ILE A 142 2.55 22.92 -18.09
CA ILE A 142 2.59 24.40 -18.07
C ILE A 142 3.89 24.86 -18.70
N ASN A 143 3.82 25.55 -19.84
CA ASN A 143 5.01 26.10 -20.53
C ASN A 143 6.13 25.06 -20.76
N GLY A 144 5.76 23.80 -21.02
CA GLY A 144 6.70 22.69 -21.20
C GLY A 144 7.12 21.97 -19.91
N ASN A 145 6.73 22.47 -18.73
CA ASN A 145 6.94 21.77 -17.46
C ASN A 145 5.81 20.76 -17.21
N ASN A 146 6.19 19.49 -17.16
CA ASN A 146 5.30 18.38 -16.93
C ASN A 146 5.10 18.17 -15.42
N LEU A 147 3.86 18.27 -14.96
CA LEU A 147 3.49 18.15 -13.55
C LEU A 147 2.65 16.88 -13.34
N MET A 148 2.93 16.18 -12.24
CA MET A 148 2.18 15.00 -11.80
C MET A 148 2.12 13.92 -12.89
N PRO A 149 3.22 13.14 -13.06
CA PRO A 149 3.21 12.03 -14.00
C PRO A 149 2.09 11.06 -13.67
N VAL A 150 1.32 10.66 -14.68
CA VAL A 150 0.36 9.56 -14.54
C VAL A 150 1.19 8.28 -14.43
N PRO A 151 1.19 7.56 -13.29
CA PRO A 151 1.99 6.37 -13.10
C PRO A 151 1.71 5.31 -14.16
N GLN A 152 2.74 4.57 -14.56
CA GLN A 152 2.56 3.39 -15.41
C GLN A 152 2.01 2.21 -14.60
N LEU A 153 2.49 2.06 -13.36
CA LEU A 153 2.11 0.99 -12.46
C LEU A 153 1.88 1.54 -11.05
N PHE A 154 0.90 0.95 -10.37
CA PHE A 154 0.76 0.99 -8.92
C PHE A 154 1.16 -0.37 -8.38
N TRP A 155 1.83 -0.37 -7.23
CA TRP A 155 2.26 -1.59 -6.55
C TRP A 155 1.96 -1.49 -5.05
N LYS A 156 1.75 -2.65 -4.42
CA LYS A 156 1.58 -2.76 -2.98
C LYS A 156 2.40 -3.94 -2.46
N ILE A 157 3.15 -3.72 -1.38
CA ILE A 157 3.83 -4.77 -0.61
C ILE A 157 3.04 -4.94 0.68
N ILE A 158 2.59 -6.17 0.94
CA ILE A 158 1.89 -6.55 2.16
C ILE A 158 2.80 -7.50 2.94
N TYR A 159 3.25 -7.05 4.10
CA TYR A 159 4.22 -7.79 4.89
C TYR A 159 3.72 -7.97 6.31
N ASN A 160 3.54 -9.22 6.73
CA ASN A 160 3.38 -9.51 8.15
C ASN A 160 4.77 -9.65 8.77
N ARG A 161 5.15 -8.73 9.67
CA ARG A 161 6.44 -8.77 10.38
C ARG A 161 6.60 -10.02 11.25
N GLN A 162 5.49 -10.67 11.61
CA GLN A 162 5.47 -11.95 12.30
C GLN A 162 5.35 -13.14 11.33
N ASN A 163 5.78 -13.05 10.06
CA ASN A 163 5.85 -14.20 9.14
C ASN A 163 6.94 -15.20 9.57
N VAL A 164 6.71 -15.78 10.74
CA VAL A 164 7.21 -17.06 11.18
C VAL A 164 6.62 -18.13 10.24
N ILE A 165 7.45 -19.04 9.74
CA ILE A 165 7.04 -20.13 8.84
C ILE A 165 5.96 -21.00 9.51
N CYS A 166 5.85 -20.93 10.83
CA CYS A 166 4.87 -21.60 11.64
C CYS A 166 4.71 -20.91 13.00
N ARG A 167 3.60 -21.22 13.70
CA ARG A 167 3.26 -20.63 15.01
C ARG A 167 4.46 -20.58 15.97
N ASP A 168 4.79 -19.38 16.44
CA ASP A 168 5.86 -19.16 17.40
C ASP A 168 5.52 -19.79 18.77
N VAL A 169 6.37 -20.70 19.22
CA VAL A 169 6.31 -21.34 20.55
C VAL A 169 7.47 -20.93 21.45
N SER A 170 8.28 -19.94 21.05
CA SER A 170 9.47 -19.50 21.77
C SER A 170 9.20 -19.03 23.20
N ASP A 171 8.00 -18.53 23.50
CA ASP A 171 7.61 -18.16 24.88
C ASP A 171 7.48 -19.35 25.82
N ARG A 172 7.27 -20.55 25.27
CA ARG A 172 7.17 -21.79 26.06
C ARG A 172 8.53 -22.45 26.29
N ILE A 173 9.59 -21.93 25.66
CA ILE A 173 10.93 -22.46 25.79
C ILE A 173 11.58 -21.92 27.07
N THR A 174 11.72 -22.80 28.06
CA THR A 174 12.25 -22.47 29.39
C THR A 174 13.75 -22.17 29.37
N TRP A 175 14.51 -22.83 28.49
CA TRP A 175 15.97 -22.73 28.40
C TRP A 175 16.48 -21.50 27.62
N PHE A 176 15.60 -20.67 27.07
CA PHE A 176 16.01 -19.38 26.50
C PHE A 176 16.58 -18.47 27.59
N ASN A 177 17.82 -18.01 27.41
CA ASN A 177 18.42 -17.05 28.34
C ASN A 177 17.71 -15.69 28.28
N ASN A 178 17.96 -14.85 29.29
CA ASN A 178 17.30 -13.54 29.44
C ASN A 178 17.56 -12.58 28.28
N LYS A 179 18.72 -12.67 27.63
CA LYS A 179 19.02 -11.86 26.44
C LYS A 179 18.13 -12.30 25.28
N MET A 180 18.05 -13.60 25.03
CA MET A 180 17.24 -14.18 23.95
C MET A 180 15.77 -13.84 24.13
N LYS A 181 15.19 -14.03 25.33
CA LYS A 181 13.78 -13.70 25.60
C LYS A 181 13.44 -12.23 25.32
N ARG A 182 14.39 -11.30 25.56
CA ARG A 182 14.19 -9.86 25.31
C ARG A 182 14.45 -9.45 23.86
N GLN A 183 15.33 -10.15 23.16
CA GLN A 183 15.84 -9.72 21.85
C GLN A 183 15.31 -10.57 20.68
N LYS A 184 14.56 -11.66 20.94
CA LYS A 184 14.09 -12.59 19.91
C LYS A 184 13.29 -11.94 18.78
N HIS A 185 12.64 -10.79 19.02
CA HIS A 185 11.88 -10.07 18.01
C HIS A 185 12.60 -8.81 17.48
N ASN A 186 13.88 -8.63 17.82
CA ASN A 186 14.69 -7.51 17.34
C ASN A 186 15.14 -7.76 15.90
N THR A 187 14.57 -7.02 14.95
CA THR A 187 14.88 -7.17 13.52
C THR A 187 16.25 -6.63 13.11
N GLU A 188 16.86 -5.74 13.89
CA GLU A 188 18.22 -5.23 13.62
C GLU A 188 19.29 -6.29 13.94
N LEU A 189 19.05 -7.10 14.98
CA LEU A 189 19.95 -8.18 15.40
C LEU A 189 19.60 -9.55 14.79
N GLY A 190 18.45 -9.64 14.13
CA GLY A 190 17.90 -10.87 13.57
C GLY A 190 16.69 -11.39 14.37
N TYR A 191 15.60 -11.67 13.66
CA TYR A 191 14.36 -12.18 14.23
C TYR A 191 14.46 -13.70 14.46
N ILE A 192 14.26 -14.13 15.70
CA ILE A 192 14.32 -15.52 16.15
C ILE A 192 12.95 -15.92 16.72
N TYR A 193 12.47 -17.08 16.30
CA TYR A 193 11.27 -17.70 16.84
C TYR A 193 11.48 -19.22 16.90
N ALA A 194 10.58 -19.92 17.58
CA ALA A 194 10.62 -21.37 17.64
C ALA A 194 9.32 -21.98 17.13
N CYS A 195 9.39 -23.20 16.62
CA CYS A 195 8.25 -23.88 16.03
C CYS A 195 8.27 -25.37 16.38
N SER A 196 7.09 -25.99 16.51
CA SER A 196 7.02 -27.45 16.59
C SER A 196 7.49 -28.06 15.27
N VAL A 197 8.18 -29.21 15.33
CA VAL A 197 8.68 -29.87 14.12
C VAL A 197 7.54 -30.21 13.16
N ALA A 198 6.39 -30.63 13.67
CA ALA A 198 5.20 -30.90 12.86
C ALA A 198 4.73 -29.67 12.06
N ASN A 199 4.62 -28.50 12.72
CA ASN A 199 4.20 -27.27 12.03
C ASN A 199 5.25 -26.77 11.04
N PHE A 200 6.54 -26.96 11.36
CA PHE A 200 7.64 -26.63 10.45
C PHE A 200 7.59 -27.52 9.20
N CYS A 201 7.56 -28.85 9.37
CA CYS A 201 7.48 -29.79 8.26
C CYS A 201 6.23 -29.61 7.39
N GLY A 202 5.10 -29.18 7.95
CA GLY A 202 3.88 -28.88 7.18
C GLY A 202 3.99 -27.63 6.30
N ARG A 203 5.03 -26.80 6.48
CA ARG A 203 5.21 -25.50 5.82
C ARG A 203 6.49 -25.38 5.01
N THR A 204 7.46 -26.29 5.22
CA THR A 204 8.71 -26.35 4.45
C THR A 204 8.78 -27.61 3.60
N THR A 205 9.30 -27.46 2.39
CA THR A 205 9.64 -28.60 1.51
C THR A 205 10.89 -29.34 1.96
N HIS A 206 11.72 -28.73 2.82
CA HIS A 206 12.98 -29.28 3.31
C HIS A 206 12.85 -29.62 4.80
N CYS A 207 12.14 -30.69 5.13
CA CYS A 207 12.07 -31.20 6.50
C CYS A 207 12.81 -32.54 6.64
N PRO A 208 13.73 -32.68 7.61
CA PRO A 208 14.35 -33.97 7.89
C PRO A 208 13.30 -34.96 8.43
N LEU A 209 13.44 -36.24 8.06
CA LEU A 209 12.63 -37.32 8.61
C LEU A 209 13.03 -37.58 10.07
N LEU A 210 12.25 -37.03 10.99
CA LEU A 210 12.50 -37.12 12.43
C LEU A 210 11.32 -37.79 13.14
N ASN A 211 11.61 -38.76 14.01
CA ASN A 211 10.61 -39.30 14.93
C ASN A 211 10.52 -38.42 16.19
N VAL A 212 9.70 -37.38 16.13
CA VAL A 212 9.61 -36.36 17.19
C VAL A 212 8.49 -36.70 18.16
N LYS A 213 8.85 -36.92 19.44
CA LYS A 213 7.87 -37.17 20.50
C LYS A 213 7.32 -35.89 21.14
N ASN A 214 8.16 -34.87 21.37
CA ASN A 214 7.77 -33.59 21.97
C ASN A 214 8.79 -32.48 21.66
N VAL A 215 8.37 -31.23 21.81
CA VAL A 215 9.27 -30.06 21.86
C VAL A 215 9.88 -29.96 23.26
N LEU A 216 11.16 -29.61 23.37
CA LEU A 216 11.81 -29.31 24.65
C LEU A 216 11.35 -27.93 25.12
N LEU A 217 10.20 -27.91 25.80
CA LEU A 217 9.61 -26.75 26.46
C LEU A 217 10.33 -26.52 27.79
#